data_AF-A0A2Z7CCV0-F1
#
_entry.id   AF-A0A2Z7CCV0-F1
#
_cell.length_a   1.000
_cell.length_b   1.000
_cell.length_c   1.000
_cell.angle_alpha   90.00
_cell.angle_beta   90.00
_cell.angle_gamma   90.00
#
_symmetry.space_group_name_H-M   'P 1'
#
loop_
_entity.id
_entity.type
_entity.pdbx_description
1 polymer ?
#
loop_
_entity_poly.entity_id
_entity_poly.type
_entity_poly.pdbx_seq_one_letter_code
_entity_poly.pdbx_strand_id
1 'polypeptide(L)'
;LIDLDVGAIMVEAKARWLRPNEIHAILCNFKYFTVNVKPVNLPKSGTIVLFDRKMFRNFRKDGYKWKKKKDGKTVKEAHEHLKVGNEERIHVYYAHGEDSPTFVRRCYWLLDKYENTNTFC
;
A
#
# COMPACT_ATOMS: atom_id res chain seq x y z
N LEU A 1 21.06 -5.31 9.24
CA LEU A 1 20.07 -5.72 8.22
C LEU A 1 19.11 -6.66 8.94
N ILE A 2 17.91 -6.18 9.26
CA ILE A 2 16.87 -7.04 9.86
C ILE A 2 16.49 -8.05 8.79
N ASP A 3 16.62 -9.33 9.12
CA ASP A 3 16.21 -10.43 8.27
C ASP A 3 14.72 -10.26 7.96
N LEU A 4 14.37 -10.07 6.68
CA LEU A 4 12.99 -9.83 6.28
C LEU A 4 12.26 -11.17 6.28
N ASP A 5 11.65 -11.53 7.42
CA ASP A 5 10.76 -12.67 7.47
C ASP A 5 9.43 -12.34 6.75
N VAL A 6 9.41 -12.61 5.45
CA VAL A 6 8.25 -12.42 4.58
C VAL A 6 7.05 -13.22 5.10
N GLY A 7 7.28 -14.43 5.60
CA GLY A 7 6.23 -15.29 6.13
C GLY A 7 5.53 -14.65 7.32
N ALA A 8 6.30 -14.18 8.30
CA ALA A 8 5.79 -13.47 9.46
C ALA A 8 5.03 -12.19 9.07
N ILE A 9 5.57 -11.39 8.14
CA ILE A 9 4.91 -10.16 7.66
C ILE A 9 3.53 -10.44 7.06
N MET A 10 3.40 -11.49 6.24
CA MET A 10 2.12 -11.87 5.62
C MET A 10 1.09 -12.35 6.65
N VAL A 11 1.54 -12.92 7.77
CA VAL A 11 0.67 -13.28 8.90
C VAL A 11 0.26 -12.03 9.68
N GLU A 12 1.22 -11.18 10.04
CA GLU A 12 1.00 -9.95 10.80
C GLU A 12 0.05 -8.99 10.08
N ALA A 13 0.14 -8.87 8.75
CA ALA A 13 -0.72 -8.01 7.95
C ALA A 13 -2.21 -8.38 8.03
N LYS A 14 -2.53 -9.64 8.37
CA LYS A 14 -3.92 -10.08 8.61
C LYS A 14 -4.47 -9.64 9.95
N ALA A 15 -3.58 -9.42 10.93
CA ALA A 15 -3.96 -9.11 12.30
C ALA A 15 -3.87 -7.61 12.62
N ARG A 16 -2.90 -6.90 12.05
CA ARG A 16 -2.63 -5.50 12.35
C ARG A 16 -2.05 -4.75 11.16
N TRP A 17 -1.99 -3.43 11.32
CA TRP A 17 -1.25 -2.57 10.42
C TRP A 17 0.25 -2.81 10.54
N LEU A 18 0.92 -2.92 9.38
CA LEU A 18 2.38 -2.96 9.31
C LEU A 18 2.97 -1.62 9.79
N ARG A 19 4.08 -1.72 10.52
CA ARG A 19 4.89 -0.62 11.03
C ARG A 19 5.72 -0.01 9.89
N PRO A 20 6.11 1.28 9.98
CA PRO A 20 6.90 1.93 8.93
C PRO A 20 8.17 1.17 8.55
N ASN A 21 8.89 0.58 9.51
CA ASN A 21 10.09 -0.21 9.23
C ASN A 21 9.79 -1.48 8.42
N GLU A 22 8.69 -2.17 8.70
CA GLU A 22 8.25 -3.37 7.96
C GLU A 22 7.90 -2.98 6.52
N ILE A 23 7.17 -1.88 6.37
CA ILE A 23 6.78 -1.31 5.08
C ILE A 23 8.02 -0.93 4.25
N HIS A 24 8.95 -0.20 4.86
CA HIS A 24 10.19 0.22 4.22
C HIS A 24 11.00 -0.99 3.76
N ALA A 25 11.11 -2.01 4.61
CA ALA A 25 11.84 -3.21 4.28
C ALA A 25 11.22 -3.96 3.10
N ILE A 26 9.88 -4.07 3.01
CA ILE A 26 9.18 -4.64 1.83
C ILE A 26 9.50 -3.83 0.57
N LEU A 27 9.37 -2.50 0.64
CA LEU A 27 9.58 -1.61 -0.51
C LEU A 27 11.02 -1.68 -1.04
N CYS A 28 12.03 -1.69 -0.16
CA CYS A 28 13.44 -1.81 -0.56
C CYS A 28 13.83 -3.22 -1.04
N ASN A 29 13.06 -4.24 -0.67
CA ASN A 29 13.34 -5.63 -0.98
C ASN A 29 12.26 -6.27 -1.87
N PHE A 30 11.56 -5.45 -2.66
CA PHE A 30 10.43 -5.86 -3.51
C PHE A 30 10.73 -7.04 -4.44
N LYS A 31 12.00 -7.23 -4.83
CA LYS A 31 12.48 -8.34 -5.67
C LYS A 31 12.21 -9.73 -5.10
N TYR A 32 11.97 -9.85 -3.79
CA TYR A 32 11.59 -11.12 -3.16
C TYR A 32 10.07 -11.33 -3.10
N PHE A 33 9.29 -10.42 -3.66
CA PHE A 33 7.84 -10.47 -3.67
C PHE A 33 7.32 -10.58 -5.11
N THR A 34 6.13 -11.14 -5.25
CA THR A 34 5.43 -11.15 -6.54
C THR A 34 4.89 -9.75 -6.86
N VAL A 35 5.37 -9.17 -7.96
CA VAL A 35 4.83 -7.93 -8.52
C VAL A 35 3.68 -8.26 -9.46
N ASN A 36 2.50 -7.71 -9.18
CA ASN A 36 1.29 -7.94 -9.95
C ASN A 36 1.22 -6.99 -11.14
N VAL A 37 0.78 -7.52 -12.29
CA VAL A 37 0.61 -6.78 -13.55
C VAL A 37 -0.85 -6.53 -13.91
N LYS A 38 -1.78 -6.92 -13.03
CA LYS A 38 -3.23 -6.73 -13.17
C LYS A 38 -3.86 -6.43 -11.80
N PRO A 39 -4.95 -5.65 -11.72
CA PRO A 39 -5.59 -5.36 -10.44
C PRO A 39 -6.04 -6.64 -9.76
N VAL A 40 -5.94 -6.66 -8.44
CA VAL A 40 -6.55 -7.72 -7.64
C VAL A 40 -7.97 -7.28 -7.30
N ASN A 41 -8.95 -8.08 -7.72
CA ASN A 41 -10.36 -7.78 -7.49
C ASN A 41 -10.81 -8.29 -6.11
N LEU A 42 -11.42 -7.41 -5.34
CA LEU A 42 -11.92 -7.65 -3.98
C LEU A 42 -10.91 -8.36 -3.06
N PRO A 43 -9.68 -7.82 -2.91
CA PRO A 43 -8.67 -8.42 -2.04
C PRO A 43 -9.17 -8.52 -0.59
N LYS A 44 -9.01 -9.71 0.01
CA LYS A 44 -9.39 -9.94 1.41
C LYS A 44 -8.61 -9.02 2.36
N SER A 45 -9.18 -8.74 3.54
CA SER A 45 -8.48 -8.00 4.58
C SER A 45 -7.09 -8.60 4.88
N GLY A 46 -6.09 -7.73 5.01
CA GLY A 46 -4.69 -8.11 5.24
C GLY A 46 -3.95 -8.65 4.01
N THR A 47 -4.55 -8.60 2.83
CA THR A 47 -3.83 -8.87 1.58
C THR A 47 -2.79 -7.76 1.36
N ILE A 48 -1.56 -8.15 1.03
CA ILE A 48 -0.51 -7.25 0.55
C ILE A 48 -0.33 -7.52 -0.94
N VAL A 49 -0.45 -6.48 -1.77
CA VAL A 49 -0.27 -6.60 -3.22
C VAL A 49 0.76 -5.58 -3.68
N LEU A 50 1.80 -6.04 -4.38
CA LEU A 50 2.81 -5.15 -4.97
C LEU A 50 2.53 -4.91 -6.45
N PHE A 51 2.75 -3.68 -6.90
CA PHE A 51 2.59 -3.25 -8.29
C PHE A 51 3.74 -2.32 -8.69
N ASP A 52 4.26 -2.46 -9.90
CA ASP A 52 5.04 -1.38 -10.49
C ASP A 52 4.09 -0.25 -10.94
N ARG A 53 4.06 0.86 -10.18
CA ARG A 53 3.22 2.03 -10.48
C ARG A 53 3.50 2.67 -11.84
N LYS A 54 4.72 2.51 -12.40
CA LYS A 54 5.07 3.07 -13.70
C LYS A 54 4.41 2.30 -14.82
N MET A 55 4.48 0.98 -14.73
CA MET A 55 3.89 0.08 -15.71
C MET A 55 2.37 -0.02 -15.53
N PHE A 56 1.88 0.09 -14.29
CA PHE A 56 0.48 -0.13 -13.98
C PHE A 56 -0.11 0.97 -13.11
N ARG A 57 -0.79 1.94 -13.73
CA ARG A 57 -1.43 3.09 -13.05
C ARG A 57 -2.81 2.78 -12.48
N ASN A 58 -3.47 1.73 -12.97
CA ASN A 58 -4.84 1.37 -12.64
C ASN A 58 -4.95 0.34 -11.49
N PHE A 59 -3.89 0.14 -10.70
CA PHE A 59 -3.84 -0.82 -9.59
C PHE A 59 -4.93 -0.63 -8.54
N ARG A 60 -5.44 0.60 -8.40
CA ARG A 60 -6.55 0.95 -7.49
C ARG A 60 -7.94 0.50 -7.96
N LYS A 61 -8.06 -0.08 -9.16
CA LYS A 61 -9.32 -0.67 -9.67
C LYS A 61 -9.55 -2.05 -9.05
N ASP A 62 -9.69 -2.08 -7.73
CA ASP A 62 -9.79 -3.30 -6.90
C ASP A 62 -11.24 -3.78 -6.69
N GLY A 63 -12.21 -3.14 -7.34
CA GLY A 63 -13.62 -3.53 -7.28
C GLY A 63 -14.37 -3.07 -6.03
N TYR A 64 -13.68 -2.49 -5.04
CA TYR A 64 -14.33 -1.95 -3.85
C TYR A 64 -14.96 -0.58 -4.10
N LYS A 65 -16.03 -0.30 -3.36
CA LYS A 65 -16.62 1.03 -3.28
C LYS A 65 -15.90 1.86 -2.22
N TRP A 66 -15.21 2.91 -2.67
CA TRP A 66 -14.46 3.81 -1.81
C TRP A 66 -15.23 5.12 -1.62
N LYS A 67 -15.13 5.73 -0.42
CA LYS A 67 -15.70 7.05 -0.17
C LYS A 67 -15.20 8.04 -1.21
N LYS A 68 -16.13 8.81 -1.77
CA LYS A 68 -15.82 9.81 -2.79
C LYS A 68 -15.82 11.23 -2.21
N LYS A 69 -15.17 12.14 -2.92
CA LYS A 69 -15.26 13.59 -2.67
C LYS A 69 -16.68 14.07 -2.98
N LYS A 70 -16.98 15.33 -2.66
CA LYS A 70 -18.28 15.96 -2.92
C LYS A 70 -18.70 15.90 -4.39
N ASP A 71 -17.75 15.74 -5.32
CA ASP A 71 -17.99 15.59 -6.76
C ASP A 71 -18.62 14.23 -7.15
N GLY A 72 -18.69 13.26 -6.23
CA GLY A 72 -19.22 11.92 -6.50
C GLY A 72 -18.39 11.07 -7.48
N LYS A 73 -17.22 11.56 -7.91
CA LYS A 73 -16.37 10.93 -8.93
C LYS A 73 -15.02 10.52 -8.36
N THR A 74 -14.37 11.41 -7.62
CA THR A 74 -13.01 11.21 -7.15
C THR A 74 -13.00 10.50 -5.82
N VAL A 75 -12.19 9.45 -5.65
CA VAL A 75 -11.99 8.81 -4.34
C VAL A 75 -11.39 9.81 -3.37
N LYS A 76 -11.93 9.85 -2.15
CA LYS A 76 -11.39 10.66 -1.05
C LYS A 76 -10.20 9.92 -0.44
N GLU A 77 -9.00 10.29 -0.89
CA GLU A 77 -7.75 9.81 -0.32
C GLU A 77 -7.12 10.88 0.59
N ALA A 78 -6.62 10.46 1.76
CA ALA A 78 -5.78 11.28 2.62
C ALA A 78 -4.30 10.91 2.40
N HIS A 79 -3.43 11.90 2.26
CA HIS A 79 -2.03 11.69 1.92
C HIS A 79 -1.15 12.09 3.11
N GLU A 80 -0.27 11.18 3.53
CA GLU A 80 0.69 11.42 4.62
C GLU A 80 2.07 10.87 4.25
N HIS A 81 3.07 11.20 5.08
CA HIS A 81 4.39 10.59 5.04
C HIS A 81 4.64 9.81 6.33
N LEU A 82 5.24 8.63 6.21
CA LEU A 82 5.68 7.83 7.34
C LEU A 82 7.19 7.98 7.56
N LYS A 83 7.55 8.08 8.84
CA LYS A 83 8.94 8.13 9.28
C LYS A 83 9.50 6.72 9.51
N VAL A 84 10.73 6.52 9.04
CA VAL A 84 11.56 5.34 9.33
C VAL A 84 12.73 5.86 10.14
N GLY A 85 12.78 5.50 11.42
CA GLY A 85 13.59 6.26 12.38
C GLY A 85 13.09 7.70 12.49
N ASN A 86 13.96 8.67 12.21
CA ASN A 86 13.65 10.10 12.35
C ASN A 86 13.35 10.81 11.02
N GLU A 87 13.42 10.09 9.90
CA GLU A 87 13.33 10.67 8.57
C GLU A 87 12.06 10.19 7.86
N GLU A 88 11.40 11.09 7.13
CA GLU A 88 10.31 10.72 6.25
C GLU A 88 10.86 9.92 5.07
N ARG A 89 10.40 8.68 4.93
CA ARG A 89 10.90 7.74 3.90
C ARG A 89 9.82 7.14 3.02
N ILE A 90 8.55 7.16 3.43
CA ILE A 90 7.45 6.53 2.72
C ILE A 90 6.28 7.51 2.55
N HIS A 91 5.75 7.64 1.34
CA HIS A 91 4.42 8.20 1.12
C HIS A 91 3.35 7.15 1.43
N VAL A 92 2.23 7.57 2.03
CA VAL A 92 1.06 6.71 2.25
C VAL A 92 -0.22 7.45 1.86
N TYR A 93 -1.07 6.79 1.07
CA TYR A 93 -2.43 7.24 0.78
C TYR A 93 -3.44 6.34 1.48
N TYR A 94 -4.37 6.93 2.23
CA TYR A 94 -5.45 6.24 2.92
C TYR A 94 -6.77 6.45 2.16
N ALA A 95 -7.46 5.35 1.87
CA ALA A 95 -8.84 5.36 1.37
C ALA A 95 -9.75 4.61 2.35
N HIS A 96 -10.95 5.13 2.57
CA HIS A 96 -11.97 4.48 3.40
C HIS A 96 -13.08 3.92 2.53
N GLY A 97 -13.58 2.73 2.87
CA GLY A 97 -14.72 2.11 2.23
C GLY A 97 -15.97 2.98 2.34
N GLU A 98 -16.78 2.99 1.29
CA GLU A 98 -18.06 3.72 1.26
C GLU A 98 -19.03 3.17 2.32
N ASP A 99 -19.20 1.84 2.33
CA ASP A 99 -20.18 1.15 3.16
C ASP A 99 -19.72 0.94 4.61
N SER A 100 -18.40 0.87 4.84
CA SER A 100 -17.83 0.60 6.17
C SER A 100 -16.65 1.52 6.48
N PRO A 101 -16.68 2.29 7.59
CA PRO A 101 -15.61 3.21 7.95
C PRO A 101 -14.33 2.50 8.43
N THR A 102 -14.45 1.27 8.94
CA THR A 102 -13.33 0.44 9.39
C THR A 102 -12.66 -0.31 8.25
N PHE A 103 -13.31 -0.38 7.08
CA PHE A 103 -12.69 -0.91 5.88
C PHE A 103 -11.82 0.17 5.24
N VAL A 104 -10.52 -0.10 5.16
CA VAL A 104 -9.55 0.86 4.65
C VAL A 104 -8.54 0.19 3.72
N ARG A 105 -7.97 1.00 2.84
CA ARG A 105 -6.83 0.65 2.00
C ARG A 105 -5.73 1.66 2.20
N ARG A 106 -4.49 1.17 2.24
CA ARG A 106 -3.30 2.01 2.35
C ARG A 106 -2.38 1.70 1.19
N CYS A 107 -2.08 2.71 0.38
CA CYS A 107 -1.14 2.59 -0.74
C CYS A 107 0.17 3.28 -0.37
N TYR A 108 1.32 2.66 -0.63
CA TYR A 108 2.61 3.21 -0.20
C TYR A 108 3.67 3.17 -1.27
N TRP A 109 4.63 4.09 -1.22
CA TRP A 109 5.86 4.06 -2.02
C TRP A 109 6.96 4.88 -1.35
N LEU A 110 8.22 4.63 -1.71
CA LEU A 110 9.36 5.36 -1.18
C LEU A 110 9.32 6.84 -1.59
N LEU A 111 9.73 7.72 -0.66
CA LEU A 111 9.90 9.17 -0.87
C LEU A 111 11.12 9.52 -1.73
N ASP A 112 12.03 8.56 -1.94
CA ASP A 112 13.37 8.86 -2.46
C ASP A 112 13.38 9.38 -3.91
N LYS A 113 14.27 10.33 -4.18
CA LYS A 113 14.30 11.12 -5.42
C LYS A 113 14.86 10.39 -6.64
N TYR A 114 15.47 9.22 -6.45
CA TYR A 114 16.20 8.49 -7.51
C TYR A 114 15.70 7.06 -7.76
N GLU A 115 14.87 6.48 -6.89
CA GLU A 115 14.32 5.15 -7.12
C GLU A 115 12.87 5.19 -7.59
N ASN A 116 12.80 5.04 -8.91
CA ASN A 116 11.65 4.64 -9.64
C ASN A 116 11.24 3.22 -9.25
N THR A 117 10.00 3.07 -8.76
CA THR A 117 9.10 1.90 -8.85
C THR A 117 8.60 1.34 -7.51
N ASN A 118 7.46 0.67 -7.61
CA ASN A 118 6.74 -0.12 -6.60
C ASN A 118 5.82 0.65 -5.64
N THR A 119 4.52 0.49 -5.89
CA THR A 119 3.47 0.79 -4.94
C THR A 119 2.89 -0.52 -4.42
N PHE A 120 2.74 -0.66 -3.11
CA PHE A 120 1.92 -1.74 -2.56
C PHE A 120 0.59 -1.22 -2.04
N CYS A 121 -0.42 -2.08 -2.12
CA CYS A 121 -1.81 -1.83 -1.83
C CYS A 121 -2.42 -3.01 -1.06
#